data_AF-A0A2V9GE54-F1
#
_entry.id   AF-A0A2V9GE54-F1
#
_cell.length_a   1.000
_cell.length_b   1.000
_cell.length_c   1.000
_cell.angle_alpha   90.00
_cell.angle_beta   90.00
_cell.angle_gamma   90.00
#
_symmetry.space_group_name_H-M   'P 1'
#
loop_
_entity.id
_entity.type
_entity.pdbx_description
1 polymer ?
#
loop_
_entity_poly.entity_id
_entity_poly.type
_entity_poly.pdbx_seq_one_letter_code
_entity_poly.pdbx_strand_id
1 'polypeptide(L)'
;MRFFMDGANKPNHVAIPKVELRFDRHANGAAGTDTPLPDGPFLRDNVACDARKRARTRKSMSRRSGQNGYIEKSGNWYVVRWRMDVAGQDERRYLREKICPISGPDKLSASERERKAKVIVERSGANSEQHFNRVVLGETTFREQARVYLQWAVTRDREPIKDAASIKAALHKWILPAIGDMPLGSLNNITVKPVVDKMKKSKSLSARTVNKYVEYIKQVVASLKDGETGEPIHKRRWDSSVMDLPMVNQKEQRRPSLKAKAITQLVEESEGEEQALYVLLAATGMRISEALGLETKHITNHGRTIEVRQQVERDTPRIITCLKTNAAYRDVDLHPDVAEFLQRYIGDKRGLLFATRNGTPHLHNNIEDRWLTERLKAMGLDEPGMGWHAFRRFRKTWLRGKRCQEDINIFWMGHKPKTMSEIYSHLFEEIDMRLAEAEAVGFGFDLPKNPFEKAVVAPIAPRFKTEVFQEVAVSA
;
A
#
# COMPACT_ATOMS: atom_id res chain seq x y z
N MET A 1 -33.00 -2.87 -56.09
CA MET A 1 -33.23 -3.08 -54.63
C MET A 1 -32.67 -1.84 -53.94
N ARG A 2 -33.43 -0.87 -53.38
CA ARG A 2 -34.58 -0.94 -52.44
C ARG A 2 -34.21 -1.79 -51.21
N PHE A 3 -34.19 -1.31 -49.98
CA PHE A 3 -34.96 -0.19 -49.37
C PHE A 3 -34.11 0.90 -48.67
N PHE A 4 -34.75 2.05 -48.44
CA PHE A 4 -34.23 3.21 -47.72
C PHE A 4 -34.59 3.18 -46.22
N MET A 5 -33.89 4.02 -45.46
CA MET A 5 -33.98 4.19 -44.00
C MET A 5 -35.38 4.51 -43.46
N ASP A 6 -35.71 3.96 -42.27
CA ASP A 6 -35.97 4.78 -41.08
C ASP A 6 -35.87 3.94 -39.79
N GLY A 7 -35.32 4.50 -38.71
CA GLY A 7 -35.09 3.76 -37.45
C GLY A 7 -34.05 4.42 -36.56
N ALA A 8 -34.50 5.27 -35.63
CA ALA A 8 -33.62 6.16 -34.86
C ALA A 8 -32.69 5.43 -33.87
N ASN A 9 -31.39 5.79 -33.90
CA ASN A 9 -30.57 5.80 -32.69
C ASN A 9 -29.46 6.87 -32.83
N LYS A 10 -29.36 7.80 -31.86
CA LYS A 10 -28.38 8.91 -31.91
C LYS A 10 -27.02 8.46 -31.36
N PRO A 11 -25.89 8.79 -32.02
CA PRO A 11 -24.56 8.46 -31.52
C PRO A 11 -24.09 9.49 -30.49
N ASN A 12 -23.52 9.02 -29.38
CA ASN A 12 -22.71 9.84 -28.48
C ASN A 12 -21.23 9.50 -28.70
N HIS A 13 -20.50 10.35 -29.41
CA HIS A 13 -19.05 10.24 -29.51
C HIS A 13 -18.33 11.52 -29.07
N VAL A 14 -17.31 11.28 -28.24
CA VAL A 14 -16.32 12.23 -27.73
C VAL A 14 -15.48 12.82 -28.86
N ALA A 15 -15.17 14.11 -28.79
CA ALA A 15 -13.95 14.68 -29.38
C ALA A 15 -13.47 15.90 -28.57
N ILE A 16 -12.15 15.98 -28.36
CA ILE A 16 -11.42 17.11 -27.78
C ILE A 16 -10.59 17.74 -28.92
N PRO A 17 -10.42 19.07 -28.94
CA PRO A 17 -9.18 19.64 -29.46
C PRO A 17 -8.45 20.58 -28.45
N LYS A 18 -7.11 20.58 -28.54
CA LYS A 18 -6.20 21.60 -28.00
C LYS A 18 -6.34 22.92 -28.82
N VAL A 19 -5.77 24.06 -28.44
CA VAL A 19 -4.35 24.50 -28.62
C VAL A 19 -4.25 25.87 -27.89
N GLU A 20 -3.40 26.14 -26.88
CA GLU A 20 -1.92 26.27 -26.79
C GLU A 20 -1.39 27.72 -27.00
N LEU A 21 -0.20 28.01 -26.41
CA LEU A 21 0.69 29.19 -26.53
C LEU A 21 0.40 30.39 -25.57
N ARG A 22 1.35 31.20 -25.04
CA ARG A 22 2.85 31.20 -25.08
C ARG A 22 3.54 32.08 -23.98
N PHE A 23 4.75 31.65 -23.57
CA PHE A 23 5.99 32.35 -23.09
C PHE A 23 6.06 33.57 -22.12
N ASP A 24 6.89 33.39 -21.08
CA ASP A 24 8.10 34.14 -20.60
C ASP A 24 8.17 35.69 -20.73
N ARG A 25 8.78 36.45 -19.78
CA ARG A 25 10.21 36.38 -19.34
C ARG A 25 10.48 37.11 -18.01
N HIS A 26 11.60 36.76 -17.38
CA HIS A 26 12.30 37.57 -16.36
C HIS A 26 12.90 38.87 -16.92
N ALA A 27 13.07 39.90 -16.08
CA ALA A 27 14.34 40.63 -15.89
C ALA A 27 14.26 41.66 -14.73
N ASN A 28 15.29 41.66 -13.87
CA ASN A 28 15.95 42.79 -13.16
C ASN A 28 15.08 43.82 -12.35
N GLY A 29 15.55 44.39 -11.23
CA GLY A 29 16.80 44.26 -10.48
C GLY A 29 17.03 45.46 -9.54
N ALA A 30 18.15 45.46 -8.82
CA ALA A 30 18.73 46.56 -8.03
C ALA A 30 18.09 46.96 -6.67
N ALA A 31 19.00 47.29 -5.76
CA ALA A 31 18.82 47.67 -4.36
C ALA A 31 18.42 49.15 -4.15
N GLY A 32 18.04 49.49 -2.91
CA GLY A 32 17.90 50.87 -2.43
C GLY A 32 17.55 50.88 -0.94
N THR A 33 18.23 51.72 -0.15
CA THR A 33 18.11 51.81 1.31
C THR A 33 17.30 53.04 1.77
N ASP A 34 17.10 53.09 3.09
CA ASP A 34 16.87 54.28 3.92
C ASP A 34 15.43 54.79 4.21
N THR A 35 15.32 55.32 5.44
CA THR A 35 14.11 55.67 6.23
C THR A 35 13.81 57.19 6.10
N PRO A 36 12.69 57.79 6.61
CA PRO A 36 12.08 57.59 7.94
C PRO A 36 10.53 57.70 8.06
N LEU A 37 10.04 57.58 9.32
CA LEU A 37 8.71 57.99 9.84
C LEU A 37 8.65 59.54 10.03
N PRO A 38 7.53 60.23 10.43
CA PRO A 38 6.28 59.73 11.07
C PRO A 38 4.93 60.44 10.69
N ASP A 39 3.88 60.10 11.46
CA ASP A 39 2.67 60.85 11.88
C ASP A 39 1.49 61.21 10.93
N GLY A 40 0.28 60.79 11.35
CA GLY A 40 -1.03 61.18 10.79
C GLY A 40 -2.17 60.20 11.19
N PRO A 41 -3.17 60.58 12.03
CA PRO A 41 -4.03 59.58 12.70
C PRO A 41 -5.47 59.44 12.15
N PHE A 42 -6.15 58.38 12.63
CA PHE A 42 -7.59 58.04 12.51
C PHE A 42 -8.14 57.56 11.16
N LEU A 43 -8.16 56.23 11.01
CA LEU A 43 -9.40 55.48 10.70
C LEU A 43 -9.26 54.04 11.21
N ARG A 44 -10.08 53.66 12.20
CA ARG A 44 -10.18 52.27 12.67
C ARG A 44 -11.20 51.54 11.81
N ASP A 45 -10.75 50.57 11.00
CA ASP A 45 -11.65 49.58 10.43
C ASP A 45 -11.26 48.14 10.79
N ASN A 46 -12.29 47.35 11.11
CA ASN A 46 -12.15 46.12 11.87
C ASN A 46 -11.96 44.89 10.98
N VAL A 47 -10.72 44.42 10.80
CA VAL A 47 -10.44 43.08 10.21
C VAL A 47 -9.86 42.12 11.25
N ALA A 48 -10.57 41.99 12.38
CA ALA A 48 -10.23 41.09 13.48
C ALA A 48 -11.39 40.15 13.88
N CYS A 49 -12.25 39.73 12.94
CA CYS A 49 -13.41 38.89 13.25
C CYS A 49 -13.81 37.88 12.15
N ASP A 50 -12.94 36.92 11.80
CA ASP A 50 -13.44 35.67 11.18
C ASP A 50 -12.63 34.39 11.45
N ALA A 51 -11.31 34.49 11.66
CA ALA A 51 -10.45 33.32 11.93
C ALA A 51 -10.86 32.50 13.18
N ARG A 52 -11.59 33.10 14.14
CA ARG A 52 -12.02 32.44 15.39
C ARG A 52 -13.31 31.61 15.25
N LYS A 53 -14.12 31.77 14.19
CA LYS A 53 -15.43 31.08 14.06
C LYS A 53 -15.35 29.67 13.48
N ARG A 54 -14.26 29.31 12.78
CA ARG A 54 -14.11 27.99 12.13
C ARG A 54 -13.60 26.87 13.05
N ALA A 55 -13.31 27.17 14.32
CA ALA A 55 -13.16 26.17 15.36
C ALA A 55 -14.54 25.67 15.86
N ARG A 56 -15.41 25.20 14.94
CA ARG A 56 -16.69 24.56 15.29
C ARG A 56 -16.39 23.34 16.16
N THR A 57 -16.63 23.46 17.46
CA THR A 57 -16.41 22.40 18.43
C THR A 57 -17.25 21.18 18.04
N ARG A 58 -16.59 20.08 17.69
CA ARG A 58 -17.26 18.82 17.30
C ARG A 58 -18.33 18.45 18.32
N LYS A 59 -19.51 18.06 17.84
CA LYS A 59 -20.60 17.55 18.66
C LYS A 59 -20.08 16.38 19.52
N SER A 60 -20.36 16.40 20.82
CA SER A 60 -19.88 15.41 21.79
C SER A 60 -20.80 15.39 23.00
N MET A 61 -21.16 14.20 23.50
CA MET A 61 -22.04 14.05 24.66
C MET A 61 -21.35 14.40 25.99
N SER A 62 -20.06 14.12 26.15
CA SER A 62 -19.31 14.45 27.38
C SER A 62 -19.13 15.95 27.65
N ARG A 63 -19.52 16.81 26.69
CA ARG A 63 -19.53 18.28 26.83
C ARG A 63 -20.93 18.86 26.97
N ARG A 64 -21.96 18.02 27.09
CA ARG A 64 -23.37 18.41 27.15
C ARG A 64 -23.92 17.99 28.51
N SER A 65 -24.45 18.95 29.27
CA SER A 65 -25.34 18.65 30.39
C SER A 65 -26.65 18.05 29.86
N GLY A 66 -27.24 17.12 30.62
CA GLY A 66 -28.53 16.54 30.30
C GLY A 66 -29.63 17.60 30.18
N GLN A 67 -30.50 17.46 29.18
CA GLN A 67 -31.60 18.38 28.96
C GLN A 67 -32.80 17.96 29.81
N ASN A 68 -33.30 18.88 30.64
CA ASN A 68 -34.60 18.77 31.32
C ASN A 68 -35.76 19.37 30.50
N GLY A 69 -35.43 20.10 29.42
CA GLY A 69 -36.38 20.92 28.66
C GLY A 69 -36.70 22.27 29.33
N TYR A 70 -37.25 23.19 28.54
CA TYR A 70 -37.77 24.49 29.01
C TYR A 70 -39.30 24.47 28.91
N ILE A 71 -39.99 24.82 29.99
CA ILE A 71 -41.46 24.85 30.01
C ILE A 71 -41.95 26.28 29.76
N GLU A 72 -42.86 26.43 28.80
CA GLU A 72 -43.50 27.70 28.49
C GLU A 72 -45.03 27.55 28.34
N LYS A 73 -45.74 28.68 28.36
CA LYS A 73 -47.14 28.75 27.94
C LYS A 73 -47.19 29.00 26.44
N SER A 74 -47.93 28.18 25.69
CA SER A 74 -48.12 28.30 24.25
C SER A 74 -49.62 28.17 23.95
N GLY A 75 -50.33 29.30 23.93
CA GLY A 75 -51.79 29.34 23.94
C GLY A 75 -52.33 28.69 25.21
N ASN A 76 -53.39 27.88 25.08
CA ASN A 76 -54.07 27.24 26.23
C ASN A 76 -53.32 26.04 26.84
N TRP A 77 -52.04 25.84 26.51
CA TRP A 77 -51.23 24.69 26.94
C TRP A 77 -49.89 25.10 27.55
N TYR A 78 -49.47 24.38 28.59
CA TYR A 78 -48.06 24.28 28.95
C TYR A 78 -47.38 23.30 27.99
N VAL A 79 -46.26 23.72 27.38
CA VAL A 79 -45.45 22.89 26.48
C VAL A 79 -44.02 22.82 26.99
N VAL A 80 -43.36 21.69 26.79
CA VAL A 80 -41.91 21.54 26.96
C VAL A 80 -41.23 21.73 25.62
N ARG A 81 -40.16 22.54 25.58
CA ARG A 81 -39.25 22.70 24.43
C ARG A 81 -37.88 22.10 24.75
N TRP A 82 -37.29 21.41 23.78
CA TRP A 82 -35.92 20.87 23.88
C TRP A 82 -35.21 20.85 22.53
N ARG A 83 -33.90 20.57 22.53
CA ARG A 83 -33.08 20.49 21.30
C ARG A 83 -32.75 19.04 20.98
N MET A 84 -32.99 18.60 19.75
CA MET A 84 -32.65 17.26 19.25
C MET A 84 -31.63 17.36 18.11
N ASP A 85 -30.66 16.45 18.06
CA ASP A 85 -29.77 16.33 16.90
C ASP A 85 -30.55 15.72 15.72
N VAL A 86 -30.29 16.14 14.49
CA VAL A 86 -30.93 15.65 13.27
C VAL A 86 -29.85 15.20 12.28
N ALA A 87 -30.09 14.11 11.56
CA ALA A 87 -29.13 13.55 10.62
C ALA A 87 -28.84 14.57 9.50
N GLY A 88 -27.57 14.68 9.11
CA GLY A 88 -27.11 15.65 8.10
C GLY A 88 -27.14 17.13 8.53
N GLN A 89 -27.64 17.47 9.74
CA GLN A 89 -27.73 18.86 10.20
C GLN A 89 -26.73 19.16 11.32
N ASP A 90 -25.93 20.21 11.12
CA ASP A 90 -24.95 20.68 12.12
C ASP A 90 -25.65 21.34 13.33
N GLU A 91 -26.82 21.96 13.10
CA GLU A 91 -27.62 22.56 14.16
C GLU A 91 -28.61 21.55 14.76
N ARG A 92 -28.99 21.77 16.03
CA ARG A 92 -30.01 20.95 16.69
C ARG A 92 -31.39 21.57 16.46
N ARG A 93 -32.34 20.77 15.97
CA ARG A 93 -33.73 21.19 15.78
C ARG A 93 -34.40 21.39 17.14
N TYR A 94 -35.12 22.49 17.30
CA TYR A 94 -36.01 22.68 18.45
C TYR A 94 -37.29 21.86 18.25
N LEU A 95 -37.63 21.03 19.24
CA LEU A 95 -38.87 20.29 19.32
C LEU A 95 -39.74 20.83 20.47
N ARG A 96 -41.05 20.62 20.38
CA ARG A 96 -42.03 20.99 21.41
C ARG A 96 -43.11 19.92 21.57
N GLU A 97 -43.56 19.67 22.79
CA GLU A 97 -44.67 18.77 23.09
C GLU A 97 -45.55 19.34 24.22
N LYS A 98 -46.85 19.03 24.20
CA LYS A 98 -47.83 19.49 25.20
C LYS A 98 -47.72 18.66 26.50
N ILE A 99 -47.73 19.34 27.64
CA ILE A 99 -47.66 18.74 28.97
C ILE A 99 -49.06 18.59 29.57
N CYS A 100 -49.79 19.71 29.66
CA CYS A 100 -51.14 19.84 30.23
C CYS A 100 -51.75 21.20 29.81
N PRO A 101 -53.08 21.41 29.93
CA PRO A 101 -53.68 22.73 29.71
C PRO A 101 -53.27 23.74 30.81
N ILE A 102 -53.48 25.04 30.55
CA ILE A 102 -53.17 26.11 31.51
C ILE A 102 -54.23 26.27 32.63
N SER A 103 -55.43 25.76 32.38
CA SER A 103 -56.65 25.85 33.21
C SER A 103 -57.52 24.60 33.00
N GLY A 104 -58.44 24.33 33.92
CA GLY A 104 -59.29 23.13 33.90
C GLY A 104 -58.77 22.02 34.83
N PRO A 105 -59.51 20.89 34.94
CA PRO A 105 -59.20 19.80 35.87
C PRO A 105 -57.86 19.12 35.59
N ASP A 106 -57.42 19.05 34.33
CA ASP A 106 -56.15 18.41 33.92
C ASP A 106 -54.90 19.29 34.16
N LYS A 107 -55.04 20.41 34.89
CA LYS A 107 -53.94 21.36 35.16
C LYS A 107 -53.02 20.82 36.25
N LEU A 108 -51.92 20.19 35.83
CA LEU A 108 -50.84 19.74 36.71
C LEU A 108 -50.16 20.89 37.48
N SER A 109 -49.69 20.59 38.69
CA SER A 109 -48.86 21.48 39.51
C SER A 109 -47.49 21.76 38.88
N ALA A 110 -46.71 22.70 39.45
CA ALA A 110 -45.38 23.02 38.93
C ALA A 110 -44.43 21.81 38.94
N SER A 111 -44.36 21.07 40.06
CA SER A 111 -43.50 19.88 40.19
C SER A 111 -43.92 18.74 39.25
N GLU A 112 -45.22 18.52 39.07
CA GLU A 112 -45.73 17.50 38.15
C GLU A 112 -45.46 17.86 36.69
N ARG A 113 -45.58 19.14 36.32
CA ARG A 113 -45.18 19.63 34.99
C ARG A 113 -43.69 19.39 34.73
N GLU A 114 -42.82 19.65 35.72
CA GLU A 114 -41.38 19.39 35.60
C GLU A 114 -41.06 17.89 35.48
N ARG A 115 -41.68 17.03 36.29
CA ARG A 115 -41.54 15.57 36.19
C ARG A 115 -41.98 15.07 34.81
N LYS A 116 -43.15 15.52 34.34
CA LYS A 116 -43.68 15.13 33.02
C LYS A 116 -42.84 15.68 31.85
N ALA A 117 -42.30 16.89 31.98
CA ALA A 117 -41.35 17.45 31.02
C ALA A 117 -40.06 16.62 30.92
N LYS A 118 -39.46 16.21 32.05
CA LYS A 118 -38.29 15.32 32.08
C LYS A 118 -38.58 13.98 31.39
N VAL A 119 -39.72 13.36 31.69
CA VAL A 119 -40.15 12.09 31.05
C VAL A 119 -40.30 12.26 29.54
N ILE A 120 -40.88 13.37 29.06
CA ILE A 120 -41.01 13.66 27.62
C ILE A 120 -39.63 13.78 26.95
N VAL A 121 -38.71 14.55 27.54
CA VAL A 121 -37.37 14.78 26.97
C VAL A 121 -36.55 13.49 26.98
N GLU A 122 -36.63 12.69 28.04
CA GLU A 122 -35.92 11.41 28.14
C GLU A 122 -36.47 10.38 27.14
N ARG A 123 -37.81 10.24 27.05
CA ARG A 123 -38.49 9.40 26.05
C ARG A 123 -38.15 9.79 24.62
N SER A 124 -37.87 11.08 24.35
CA SER A 124 -37.42 11.51 23.02
C SER A 124 -36.01 11.01 22.66
N GLY A 125 -35.21 10.57 23.64
CA GLY A 125 -33.82 10.18 23.43
C GLY A 125 -32.85 11.35 23.25
N ALA A 126 -33.27 12.60 23.54
CA ALA A 126 -32.42 13.79 23.39
C ALA A 126 -31.17 13.83 24.30
N ASN A 127 -31.15 12.96 25.32
CA ASN A 127 -30.04 12.70 26.23
C ASN A 127 -29.34 11.36 25.96
N SER A 128 -29.90 10.50 25.10
CA SER A 128 -29.38 9.15 24.85
C SER A 128 -28.13 9.19 23.96
N GLU A 129 -27.05 8.58 24.44
CA GLU A 129 -25.82 8.39 23.67
C GLU A 129 -26.05 7.50 22.44
N GLN A 130 -26.97 6.53 22.50
CA GLN A 130 -27.33 5.70 21.34
C GLN A 130 -28.01 6.53 20.24
N HIS A 131 -28.96 7.40 20.60
CA HIS A 131 -29.59 8.32 19.65
C HIS A 131 -28.56 9.29 19.06
N PHE A 132 -27.67 9.84 19.89
CA PHE A 132 -26.59 10.69 19.44
C PHE A 132 -25.65 9.97 18.45
N ASN A 133 -25.21 8.75 18.78
CA ASN A 133 -24.31 7.97 17.93
C ASN A 133 -24.97 7.67 16.57
N ARG A 134 -26.20 7.15 16.56
CA ARG A 134 -26.98 6.92 15.32
C ARG A 134 -27.08 8.17 14.44
N VAL A 135 -27.49 9.29 15.04
CA VAL A 135 -27.89 10.49 14.29
C VAL A 135 -26.70 11.40 13.93
N VAL A 136 -25.62 11.37 14.70
CA VAL A 136 -24.46 12.29 14.56
C VAL A 136 -23.17 11.58 14.14
N LEU A 137 -22.98 10.32 14.52
CA LEU A 137 -21.77 9.55 14.18
C LEU A 137 -22.00 8.48 13.10
N GLY A 138 -23.27 8.14 12.83
CA GLY A 138 -23.70 7.04 11.97
C GLY A 138 -23.74 5.70 12.73
N GLU A 139 -24.55 4.77 12.25
CA GLU A 139 -24.67 3.43 12.85
C GLU A 139 -23.48 2.52 12.49
N THR A 140 -22.83 2.75 11.34
CA THR A 140 -21.76 1.89 10.84
C THR A 140 -20.52 1.94 11.73
N THR A 141 -20.15 0.76 12.25
CA THR A 141 -18.92 0.52 13.00
C THR A 141 -17.71 0.32 12.09
N PHE A 142 -16.50 0.50 12.63
CA PHE A 142 -15.27 0.28 11.86
C PHE A 142 -15.15 -1.15 11.33
N ARG A 143 -15.64 -2.13 12.10
CA ARG A 143 -15.66 -3.55 11.74
C ARG A 143 -16.52 -3.82 10.52
N GLU A 144 -17.72 -3.25 10.46
CA GLU A 144 -18.63 -3.37 9.33
C GLU A 144 -18.06 -2.71 8.07
N GLN A 145 -17.61 -1.45 8.18
CA GLN A 145 -17.02 -0.77 7.03
C GLN A 145 -15.71 -1.43 6.57
N ALA A 146 -14.90 -2.00 7.48
CA ALA A 146 -13.71 -2.76 7.09
C ALA A 146 -14.07 -4.00 6.25
N ARG A 147 -15.19 -4.68 6.56
CA ARG A 147 -15.69 -5.80 5.76
C ARG A 147 -16.12 -5.34 4.36
N VAL A 148 -16.94 -4.29 4.28
CA VAL A 148 -17.42 -3.70 3.01
C VAL A 148 -16.23 -3.21 2.16
N TYR A 149 -15.30 -2.47 2.78
CA TYR A 149 -14.09 -1.98 2.14
C TYR A 149 -13.24 -3.12 1.56
N LEU A 150 -13.00 -4.19 2.32
CA LEU A 150 -12.20 -5.32 1.85
C LEU A 150 -12.87 -6.04 0.68
N GLN A 151 -14.19 -6.25 0.73
CA GLN A 151 -14.94 -6.88 -0.36
C GLN A 151 -14.86 -6.03 -1.64
N TRP A 152 -15.13 -4.73 -1.54
CA TRP A 152 -15.01 -3.80 -2.66
C TRP A 152 -13.56 -3.67 -3.18
N ALA A 153 -12.57 -3.62 -2.29
CA ALA A 153 -11.18 -3.37 -2.67
C ALA A 153 -10.54 -4.54 -3.44
N VAL A 154 -11.04 -5.77 -3.28
CA VAL A 154 -10.60 -6.93 -4.09
C VAL A 154 -11.38 -7.08 -5.39
N THR A 155 -12.63 -6.62 -5.48
CA THR A 155 -13.47 -6.77 -6.69
C THR A 155 -13.52 -5.55 -7.61
N ARG A 156 -13.04 -4.38 -7.19
CA ARG A 156 -13.05 -3.15 -8.00
C ARG A 156 -12.18 -3.26 -9.27
N ASP A 157 -12.65 -2.70 -10.38
CA ASP A 157 -11.89 -2.68 -11.64
C ASP A 157 -10.63 -1.80 -11.54
N ARG A 158 -10.73 -0.67 -10.85
CA ARG A 158 -9.63 0.28 -10.70
C ARG A 158 -8.66 -0.18 -9.61
N GLU A 159 -7.54 -0.74 -10.04
CA GLU A 159 -6.43 -1.20 -9.19
C GLU A 159 -6.90 -2.15 -8.06
N PRO A 160 -7.47 -3.34 -8.39
CA PRO A 160 -7.89 -4.31 -7.40
C PRO A 160 -6.72 -4.75 -6.49
N ILE A 161 -7.02 -4.96 -5.22
CA ILE A 161 -6.09 -5.56 -4.26
C ILE A 161 -6.05 -7.08 -4.54
N LYS A 162 -5.08 -7.53 -5.33
CA LYS A 162 -4.90 -8.95 -5.70
C LYS A 162 -4.78 -9.88 -4.48
N ASP A 163 -4.03 -9.46 -3.45
CA ASP A 163 -3.93 -10.16 -2.17
C ASP A 163 -4.30 -9.22 -1.00
N ALA A 164 -5.33 -9.60 -0.26
CA ALA A 164 -5.78 -8.89 0.94
C ALA A 164 -5.40 -9.60 2.25
N ALA A 165 -4.71 -10.76 2.23
CA ALA A 165 -4.35 -11.54 3.41
C ALA A 165 -3.52 -10.72 4.40
N SER A 166 -2.54 -9.97 3.92
CA SER A 166 -1.74 -9.05 4.75
C SER A 166 -2.57 -7.94 5.42
N ILE A 167 -3.64 -7.46 4.75
CA ILE A 167 -4.54 -6.43 5.28
C ILE A 167 -5.48 -7.04 6.32
N LYS A 168 -6.06 -8.21 6.02
CA LYS A 168 -6.88 -8.99 6.96
C LYS A 168 -6.10 -9.30 8.23
N ALA A 169 -4.87 -9.81 8.13
CA ALA A 169 -4.01 -10.11 9.28
C ALA A 169 -3.73 -8.85 10.13
N ALA A 170 -3.44 -7.71 9.51
CA ALA A 170 -3.25 -6.44 10.21
C ALA A 170 -4.53 -5.99 10.94
N LEU A 171 -5.68 -6.07 10.26
CA LEU A 171 -6.99 -5.71 10.81
C LEU A 171 -7.35 -6.59 12.02
N HIS A 172 -7.34 -7.91 11.86
CA HIS A 172 -7.69 -8.86 12.92
C HIS A 172 -6.75 -8.82 14.12
N LYS A 173 -5.43 -8.74 13.91
CA LYS A 173 -4.45 -8.79 15.01
C LYS A 173 -4.32 -7.47 15.79
N TRP A 174 -4.41 -6.33 15.11
CA TRP A 174 -4.01 -5.04 15.71
C TRP A 174 -5.09 -3.96 15.77
N ILE A 175 -6.02 -3.93 14.81
CA ILE A 175 -6.92 -2.79 14.61
C ILE A 175 -8.33 -3.09 15.15
N LEU A 176 -8.96 -4.15 14.67
CA LEU A 176 -10.32 -4.55 15.07
C LEU A 176 -10.47 -4.81 16.58
N PRO A 177 -9.49 -5.39 17.30
CA PRO A 177 -9.59 -5.58 18.75
C PRO A 177 -9.52 -4.30 19.58
N ALA A 178 -9.23 -3.15 18.96
CA ALA A 178 -9.05 -1.87 19.67
C ALA A 178 -10.07 -0.80 19.24
N ILE A 179 -10.46 -0.77 17.96
CA ILE A 179 -11.40 0.23 17.41
C ILE A 179 -12.51 -0.37 16.55
N GLY A 180 -12.63 -1.70 16.46
CA GLY A 180 -13.58 -2.37 15.56
C GLY A 180 -15.03 -1.95 15.81
N ASP A 181 -15.43 -1.87 17.08
CA ASP A 181 -16.81 -1.64 17.49
C ASP A 181 -17.13 -0.15 17.71
N MET A 182 -16.17 0.74 17.39
CA MET A 182 -16.39 2.20 17.41
C MET A 182 -17.16 2.65 16.15
N PRO A 183 -18.14 3.57 16.28
CA PRO A 183 -18.78 4.21 15.12
C PRO A 183 -17.76 4.97 14.27
N LEU A 184 -17.84 4.90 12.94
CA LEU A 184 -16.88 5.58 12.06
C LEU A 184 -16.78 7.08 12.31
N GLY A 185 -17.91 7.75 12.61
CA GLY A 185 -17.94 9.17 12.91
C GLY A 185 -17.05 9.54 14.11
N SER A 186 -16.87 8.65 15.09
CA SER A 186 -15.99 8.89 16.24
C SER A 186 -14.50 8.91 15.88
N LEU A 187 -14.09 8.20 14.82
CA LEU A 187 -12.69 7.94 14.55
C LEU A 187 -11.93 9.19 14.08
N ASN A 188 -10.80 9.44 14.75
CA ASN A 188 -9.93 10.58 14.52
C ASN A 188 -8.51 10.33 15.09
N ASN A 189 -7.60 11.29 14.95
CA ASN A 189 -6.20 11.16 15.40
C ASN A 189 -6.06 10.69 16.86
N ILE A 190 -6.91 11.19 17.77
CA ILE A 190 -6.84 10.85 19.20
C ILE A 190 -7.33 9.42 19.48
N THR A 191 -8.39 8.95 18.81
CA THR A 191 -8.89 7.58 19.02
C THR A 191 -8.00 6.52 18.37
N VAL A 192 -7.22 6.90 17.35
CA VAL A 192 -6.22 6.02 16.70
C VAL A 192 -4.90 5.95 17.49
N LYS A 193 -4.54 6.99 18.26
CA LYS A 193 -3.28 7.01 19.03
C LYS A 193 -3.10 5.80 19.97
N PRO A 194 -4.10 5.34 20.78
CA PRO A 194 -3.95 4.13 21.59
C PRO A 194 -3.59 2.86 20.79
N VAL A 195 -4.06 2.77 19.53
CA VAL A 195 -3.73 1.66 18.62
C VAL A 195 -2.25 1.74 18.21
N VAL A 196 -1.78 2.95 17.86
CA VAL A 196 -0.37 3.23 17.54
C VAL A 196 0.53 2.93 18.74
N ASP A 197 0.13 3.36 19.94
CA ASP A 197 0.88 3.13 21.17
C ASP A 197 0.96 1.64 21.50
N LYS A 198 -0.11 0.87 21.31
CA LYS A 198 -0.10 -0.61 21.47
C LYS A 198 0.85 -1.27 20.46
N MET A 199 0.82 -0.85 19.20
CA MET A 199 1.74 -1.34 18.16
C MET A 199 3.21 -1.02 18.49
N LYS A 200 3.51 0.22 18.91
CA LYS A 200 4.86 0.66 19.34
C LYS A 200 5.35 -0.12 20.57
N LYS A 201 4.52 -0.25 21.62
CA LYS A 201 4.86 -0.95 22.87
C LYS A 201 5.20 -2.42 22.67
N SER A 202 4.64 -3.08 21.63
CA SER A 202 4.95 -4.48 21.35
C SER A 202 6.40 -4.74 20.92
N LYS A 203 7.11 -3.71 20.43
CA LYS A 203 8.45 -3.79 19.79
C LYS A 203 8.56 -4.77 18.59
N SER A 204 7.50 -5.51 18.26
CA SER A 204 7.43 -6.53 17.21
C SER A 204 7.17 -5.99 15.79
N LEU A 205 6.96 -4.68 15.65
CA LEU A 205 6.60 -4.03 14.38
C LEU A 205 7.58 -2.89 14.07
N SER A 206 8.08 -2.86 12.83
CA SER A 206 8.88 -1.72 12.36
C SER A 206 8.04 -0.44 12.30
N ALA A 207 8.69 0.73 12.42
CA ALA A 207 8.03 2.03 12.24
C ALA A 207 7.25 2.11 10.91
N ARG A 208 7.80 1.53 9.83
CA ARG A 208 7.15 1.47 8.52
C ARG A 208 5.87 0.63 8.55
N THR A 209 5.87 -0.48 9.29
CA THR A 209 4.70 -1.37 9.45
C THR A 209 3.59 -0.67 10.22
N VAL A 210 3.91 0.01 11.33
CA VAL A 210 2.93 0.78 12.13
C VAL A 210 2.26 1.87 11.28
N ASN A 211 3.06 2.64 10.53
CA ASN A 211 2.54 3.64 9.59
C ASN A 211 1.62 3.01 8.53
N LYS A 212 1.96 1.82 8.01
CA LYS A 212 1.13 1.14 7.01
C LYS A 212 -0.19 0.61 7.59
N TYR A 213 -0.20 0.12 8.82
CA TYR A 213 -1.43 -0.33 9.48
C TYR A 213 -2.38 0.84 9.75
N VAL A 214 -1.86 2.01 10.13
CA VAL A 214 -2.68 3.23 10.24
C VAL A 214 -3.15 3.73 8.87
N GLU A 215 -2.39 3.52 7.78
CA GLU A 215 -2.87 3.79 6.41
C GLU A 215 -4.15 2.99 6.09
N TYR A 216 -4.24 1.72 6.51
CA TYR A 216 -5.47 0.92 6.35
C TYR A 216 -6.66 1.50 7.14
N ILE A 217 -6.44 2.02 8.36
CA ILE A 217 -7.49 2.72 9.12
C ILE A 217 -8.00 3.93 8.33
N LYS A 218 -7.10 4.75 7.78
CA LYS A 218 -7.43 5.92 6.95
C LYS A 218 -8.24 5.52 5.71
N GLN A 219 -7.85 4.43 5.04
CA GLN A 219 -8.54 3.91 3.86
C GLN A 219 -9.95 3.41 4.17
N VAL A 220 -10.13 2.65 5.26
CA VAL A 220 -11.46 2.17 5.69
C VAL A 220 -12.38 3.35 6.03
N VAL A 221 -11.91 4.34 6.81
CA VAL A 221 -12.72 5.54 7.15
C VAL A 221 -13.07 6.36 5.91
N ALA A 222 -12.16 6.49 4.94
CA ALA A 222 -12.39 7.23 3.69
C ALA A 222 -13.22 6.45 2.64
N SER A 223 -13.42 5.13 2.84
CA SER A 223 -14.20 4.30 1.92
C SER A 223 -15.71 4.43 2.09
N LEU A 224 -16.18 4.87 3.26
CA LEU A 224 -17.58 5.20 3.47
C LEU A 224 -17.89 6.52 2.75
N LYS A 225 -18.62 6.40 1.65
CA LYS A 225 -18.93 7.49 0.73
C LYS A 225 -20.41 7.82 0.76
N ASP A 226 -20.70 9.09 0.50
CA ASP A 226 -22.02 9.57 0.19
C ASP A 226 -22.47 9.00 -1.18
N GLY A 227 -23.75 8.61 -1.27
CA GLY A 227 -24.28 7.88 -2.43
C GLY A 227 -24.54 8.76 -3.65
N GLU A 228 -24.78 10.06 -3.46
CA GLU A 228 -25.12 11.01 -4.52
C GLU A 228 -23.86 11.67 -5.09
N THR A 229 -22.93 12.06 -4.22
CA THR A 229 -21.71 12.80 -4.57
C THR A 229 -20.47 11.92 -4.73
N GLY A 230 -20.48 10.71 -4.16
CA GLY A 230 -19.32 9.82 -4.11
C GLY A 230 -18.16 10.32 -3.23
N GLU A 231 -18.34 11.42 -2.48
CA GLU A 231 -17.36 11.96 -1.54
C GLU A 231 -17.32 11.17 -0.22
N PRO A 232 -16.19 11.11 0.51
CA PRO A 232 -16.15 10.47 1.83
C PRO A 232 -17.05 11.19 2.84
N ILE A 233 -17.99 10.48 3.48
CA ILE A 233 -18.88 11.03 4.52
C ILE A 233 -18.07 11.61 5.68
N HIS A 234 -16.97 10.94 6.03
CA HIS A 234 -16.09 11.35 7.12
C HIS A 234 -14.80 11.96 6.59
N LYS A 235 -14.88 13.18 6.09
CA LYS A 235 -13.69 14.01 5.80
C LYS A 235 -12.87 14.19 7.09
N ARG A 236 -11.58 13.84 7.06
CA ARG A 236 -10.66 13.87 8.21
C ARG A 236 -9.28 14.38 7.79
N ARG A 237 -8.77 15.41 8.48
CA ARG A 237 -7.34 15.78 8.40
C ARG A 237 -6.58 14.89 9.37
N TRP A 238 -5.87 13.90 8.83
CA TRP A 238 -5.02 13.01 9.60
C TRP A 238 -3.68 13.69 9.89
N ASP A 239 -3.24 13.64 11.14
CA ASP A 239 -2.00 14.26 11.61
C ASP A 239 -1.12 13.20 12.30
N SER A 240 0.04 12.95 11.70
CA SER A 240 0.99 11.95 12.18
C SER A 240 1.61 12.29 13.53
N SER A 241 1.75 13.58 13.86
CA SER A 241 2.28 14.04 15.15
C SER A 241 1.26 13.83 16.27
N VAL A 242 -0.01 14.15 16.02
CA VAL A 242 -1.10 13.96 16.99
C VAL A 242 -1.38 12.47 17.25
N MET A 243 -1.20 11.62 16.24
CA MET A 243 -1.24 10.16 16.40
C MET A 243 0.04 9.57 17.02
N ASP A 244 1.12 10.37 17.16
CA ASP A 244 2.44 9.92 17.61
C ASP A 244 2.96 8.71 16.79
N LEU A 245 2.79 8.81 15.46
CA LEU A 245 3.28 7.81 14.53
C LEU A 245 4.82 7.79 14.55
N PRO A 246 5.45 6.60 14.62
CA PRO A 246 6.89 6.50 14.68
C PRO A 246 7.52 7.03 13.39
N MET A 247 8.52 7.90 13.51
CA MET A 247 9.29 8.39 12.37
C MET A 247 10.00 7.23 11.68
N VAL A 248 9.96 7.20 10.36
CA VAL A 248 10.61 6.16 9.56
C VAL A 248 11.98 6.67 9.14
N ASN A 249 13.02 6.37 9.93
CA ASN A 249 14.39 6.68 9.54
C ASN A 249 14.78 5.84 8.31
N GLN A 250 15.20 6.50 7.23
CA GLN A 250 15.61 5.81 6.00
C GLN A 250 16.98 5.14 6.16
N LYS A 251 17.87 5.66 7.03
CA LYS A 251 19.20 5.09 7.29
C LYS A 251 19.13 3.74 8.03
N GLU A 252 18.12 3.56 8.88
CA GLU A 252 17.87 2.33 9.64
C GLU A 252 17.16 1.24 8.82
N GLN A 253 16.64 1.57 7.62
CA GLN A 253 16.04 0.56 6.74
C GLN A 253 17.14 -0.30 6.12
N ARG A 254 17.45 -1.42 6.78
CA ARG A 254 18.33 -2.46 6.24
C ARG A 254 17.84 -2.88 4.86
N ARG A 255 18.69 -2.67 3.86
CA ARG A 255 18.47 -2.99 2.44
C ARG A 255 19.75 -3.61 1.88
N PRO A 256 20.24 -4.72 2.46
CA PRO A 256 21.53 -5.29 2.10
C PRO A 256 21.55 -5.73 0.63
N SER A 257 22.73 -5.67 0.03
CA SER A 257 22.96 -6.03 -1.37
C SER A 257 24.10 -7.03 -1.40
N LEU A 258 24.00 -8.04 -2.26
CA LEU A 258 25.16 -8.86 -2.58
C LEU A 258 26.20 -7.97 -3.29
N LYS A 259 27.47 -8.35 -3.13
CA LYS A 259 28.63 -7.77 -3.83
C LYS A 259 29.08 -8.74 -4.92
N ALA A 260 29.80 -8.25 -5.93
CA ALA A 260 30.34 -9.07 -7.03
C ALA A 260 30.96 -10.39 -6.55
N LYS A 261 31.94 -10.33 -5.63
CA LYS A 261 32.60 -11.51 -5.04
C LYS A 261 31.64 -12.53 -4.43
N ALA A 262 30.58 -12.07 -3.76
CA ALA A 262 29.59 -12.97 -3.15
C ALA A 262 28.71 -13.64 -4.22
N ILE A 263 28.43 -12.96 -5.34
CA ILE A 263 27.70 -13.57 -6.45
C ILE A 263 28.58 -14.56 -7.20
N THR A 264 29.85 -14.21 -7.49
CA THR A 264 30.84 -15.14 -8.04
C THR A 264 30.89 -16.42 -7.19
N GLN A 265 31.09 -16.31 -5.87
CA GLN A 265 31.14 -17.47 -4.98
C GLN A 265 29.84 -18.29 -4.99
N LEU A 266 28.66 -17.66 -4.93
CA LEU A 266 27.38 -18.37 -5.03
C LEU A 266 27.22 -19.13 -6.36
N VAL A 267 27.74 -18.57 -7.47
CA VAL A 267 27.73 -19.19 -8.80
C VAL A 267 28.76 -20.33 -8.91
N GLU A 268 29.96 -20.16 -8.35
CA GLU A 268 31.02 -21.18 -8.34
C GLU A 268 30.67 -22.39 -7.45
N GLU A 269 29.97 -22.18 -6.32
CA GLU A 269 29.61 -23.25 -5.38
C GLU A 269 28.27 -23.95 -5.71
N SER A 270 27.57 -23.55 -6.78
CA SER A 270 26.27 -24.11 -7.17
C SER A 270 26.30 -24.77 -8.56
N GLU A 271 25.31 -25.62 -8.83
CA GLU A 271 25.21 -26.36 -10.09
C GLU A 271 23.76 -26.36 -10.62
N GLY A 272 23.59 -26.71 -11.89
CA GLY A 272 22.27 -26.98 -12.48
C GLY A 272 21.30 -25.79 -12.42
N GLU A 273 20.05 -26.04 -11.97
CA GLU A 273 19.01 -25.00 -11.88
C GLU A 273 19.39 -23.86 -10.93
N GLU A 274 20.09 -24.16 -9.84
CA GLU A 274 20.47 -23.18 -8.82
C GLU A 274 21.46 -22.16 -9.40
N GLN A 275 22.53 -22.65 -10.01
CA GLN A 275 23.56 -21.83 -10.66
C GLN A 275 22.94 -20.95 -11.76
N ALA A 276 22.10 -21.54 -12.60
CA ALA A 276 21.43 -20.81 -13.67
C ALA A 276 20.49 -19.71 -13.13
N LEU A 277 19.82 -19.95 -12.00
CA LEU A 277 18.98 -18.94 -11.35
C LEU A 277 19.80 -17.79 -10.75
N TYR A 278 20.95 -18.07 -10.13
CA TYR A 278 21.85 -17.01 -9.62
C TYR A 278 22.39 -16.14 -10.75
N VAL A 279 22.92 -16.74 -11.82
CA VAL A 279 23.41 -16.01 -13.01
C VAL A 279 22.29 -15.15 -13.60
N LEU A 280 21.10 -15.73 -13.81
CA LEU A 280 19.95 -15.00 -14.36
C LEU A 280 19.55 -13.80 -13.49
N LEU A 281 19.40 -13.98 -12.17
CA LEU A 281 18.97 -12.92 -11.26
C LEU A 281 20.04 -11.81 -11.11
N ALA A 282 21.31 -12.18 -11.09
CA ALA A 282 22.43 -11.24 -11.02
C ALA A 282 22.56 -10.40 -12.30
N ALA A 283 22.43 -11.01 -13.47
CA ALA A 283 22.55 -10.32 -14.76
C ALA A 283 21.31 -9.49 -15.13
N THR A 284 20.10 -9.95 -14.81
CA THR A 284 18.85 -9.26 -15.20
C THR A 284 18.33 -8.27 -14.15
N GLY A 285 18.56 -8.53 -12.86
CA GLY A 285 17.86 -7.82 -11.79
C GLY A 285 16.34 -8.03 -11.80
N MET A 286 15.83 -9.11 -12.39
CA MET A 286 14.42 -9.49 -12.34
C MET A 286 13.93 -9.71 -10.90
N ARG A 287 12.60 -9.69 -10.71
CA ARG A 287 12.01 -10.14 -9.43
C ARG A 287 12.00 -11.67 -9.45
N ILE A 288 12.22 -12.32 -8.31
CA ILE A 288 12.25 -13.79 -8.23
C ILE A 288 11.00 -14.46 -8.82
N SER A 289 9.82 -13.90 -8.56
CA SER A 289 8.56 -14.41 -9.13
C SER A 289 8.51 -14.33 -10.66
N GLU A 290 9.16 -13.33 -11.27
CA GLU A 290 9.28 -13.17 -12.73
C GLU A 290 10.24 -14.24 -13.30
N ALA A 291 11.39 -14.45 -12.64
CA ALA A 291 12.39 -15.44 -13.07
C ALA A 291 11.88 -16.89 -12.96
N LEU A 292 11.20 -17.23 -11.86
CA LEU A 292 10.59 -18.57 -11.69
C LEU A 292 9.35 -18.79 -12.57
N GLY A 293 8.78 -17.71 -13.11
CA GLY A 293 7.71 -17.78 -14.10
C GLY A 293 8.21 -17.88 -15.54
N LEU A 294 9.53 -17.86 -15.77
CA LEU A 294 10.09 -17.82 -17.11
C LEU A 294 9.95 -19.18 -17.82
N GLU A 295 9.64 -19.13 -19.11
CA GLU A 295 9.59 -20.30 -20.00
C GLU A 295 10.54 -20.05 -21.18
N THR A 296 11.04 -21.11 -21.81
CA THR A 296 11.99 -21.00 -22.93
C THR A 296 11.46 -20.16 -24.10
N LYS A 297 10.15 -20.13 -24.33
CA LYS A 297 9.50 -19.27 -25.36
C LYS A 297 9.67 -17.75 -25.13
N HIS A 298 9.97 -17.32 -23.90
CA HIS A 298 10.18 -15.91 -23.56
C HIS A 298 11.63 -15.46 -23.76
N ILE A 299 12.50 -16.37 -24.19
CA ILE A 299 13.92 -16.10 -24.43
C ILE A 299 14.10 -15.99 -25.93
N THR A 300 14.18 -14.74 -26.40
CA THR A 300 14.20 -14.39 -27.82
C THR A 300 15.59 -13.90 -28.23
N ASN A 301 15.74 -13.51 -29.50
CA ASN A 301 16.98 -12.92 -30.02
C ASN A 301 18.23 -13.74 -29.69
N HIS A 302 18.25 -15.02 -30.06
CA HIS A 302 19.35 -15.95 -29.79
C HIS A 302 19.82 -15.95 -28.31
N GLY A 303 18.89 -15.90 -27.36
CA GLY A 303 19.22 -15.91 -25.93
C GLY A 303 19.53 -14.54 -25.33
N ARG A 304 19.66 -13.48 -26.15
CA ARG A 304 20.08 -12.15 -25.69
C ARG A 304 18.97 -11.31 -25.08
N THR A 305 17.70 -11.64 -25.30
CA THR A 305 16.57 -10.84 -24.80
C THR A 305 15.56 -11.73 -24.06
N ILE A 306 15.13 -11.27 -22.88
CA ILE A 306 14.12 -11.93 -22.04
C ILE A 306 12.85 -11.09 -21.99
N GLU A 307 11.75 -11.65 -22.48
CA GLU A 307 10.43 -11.05 -22.44
C GLU A 307 9.75 -11.29 -21.08
N VAL A 308 9.72 -10.27 -20.22
CA VAL A 308 9.06 -10.38 -18.91
C VAL A 308 7.57 -10.19 -19.09
N ARG A 309 6.81 -11.30 -19.18
CA ARG A 309 5.36 -11.32 -19.44
C ARG A 309 4.51 -11.95 -18.33
N GLN A 310 5.10 -12.78 -17.47
CA GLN A 310 4.38 -13.53 -16.44
C GLN A 310 5.23 -13.72 -15.17
N GLN A 311 4.60 -14.20 -14.10
CA GLN A 311 5.25 -14.49 -12.82
C GLN A 311 4.56 -15.66 -12.10
N VAL A 312 5.25 -16.29 -11.16
CA VAL A 312 4.63 -17.22 -10.19
C VAL A 312 3.87 -16.42 -9.13
N GLU A 313 2.70 -16.91 -8.72
CA GLU A 313 2.00 -16.41 -7.54
C GLU A 313 2.83 -16.61 -6.26
N ARG A 314 2.57 -15.80 -5.22
CA ARG A 314 3.39 -15.79 -4.01
C ARG A 314 3.38 -17.14 -3.29
N ASP A 315 2.18 -17.67 -3.04
CA ASP A 315 1.95 -18.76 -2.10
C ASP A 315 1.35 -20.01 -2.78
N THR A 316 1.15 -19.98 -4.11
CA THR A 316 0.73 -21.14 -4.91
C THR A 316 1.64 -21.30 -6.14
N PRO A 317 1.96 -22.54 -6.58
CA PRO A 317 2.82 -22.78 -7.74
C PRO A 317 2.04 -22.59 -9.05
N ARG A 318 1.39 -21.43 -9.20
CA ARG A 318 0.58 -21.05 -10.37
C ARG A 318 1.25 -19.90 -11.10
N ILE A 319 1.30 -20.01 -12.42
CA ILE A 319 1.74 -18.92 -13.30
C ILE A 319 0.58 -17.95 -13.48
N ILE A 320 0.86 -16.65 -13.35
CA ILE A 320 -0.07 -15.57 -13.66
C ILE A 320 0.56 -14.61 -14.68
N THR A 321 -0.17 -14.33 -15.76
CA THR A 321 0.22 -13.35 -16.79
C THR A 321 0.05 -11.91 -16.33
N CYS A 322 -0.63 -11.68 -15.19
CA CYS A 322 -0.82 -10.35 -14.63
C CYS A 322 0.35 -9.96 -13.70
N LEU A 323 1.31 -9.20 -14.25
CA LEU A 323 2.45 -8.69 -13.47
C LEU A 323 2.01 -7.68 -12.40
N LYS A 324 2.96 -7.28 -11.55
CA LYS A 324 2.68 -6.41 -10.38
C LYS A 324 2.30 -4.97 -10.76
N THR A 325 2.79 -4.47 -11.88
CA THR A 325 2.60 -3.10 -12.39
C THR A 325 2.74 -3.10 -13.91
N ASN A 326 2.12 -2.18 -14.63
CA ASN A 326 2.28 -2.10 -16.10
C ASN A 326 3.77 -1.97 -16.52
N ALA A 327 4.55 -1.16 -15.79
CA ALA A 327 6.00 -1.03 -16.01
C ALA A 327 6.82 -2.30 -15.66
N ALA A 328 6.20 -3.42 -15.26
CA ALA A 328 6.90 -4.69 -15.12
C ALA A 328 6.90 -5.51 -16.42
N TYR A 329 5.97 -5.23 -17.35
CA TYR A 329 6.03 -5.74 -18.72
C TYR A 329 7.14 -4.97 -19.44
N ARG A 330 8.18 -5.70 -19.84
CA ARG A 330 9.43 -5.16 -20.38
C ARG A 330 10.24 -6.27 -21.01
N ASP A 331 11.24 -5.87 -21.76
CA ASP A 331 12.28 -6.78 -22.24
C ASP A 331 13.56 -6.50 -21.45
N VAL A 332 14.32 -7.53 -21.13
CA VAL A 332 15.60 -7.41 -20.41
C VAL A 332 16.69 -8.07 -21.23
N ASP A 333 17.70 -7.29 -21.58
CA ASP A 333 18.75 -7.72 -22.48
C ASP A 333 19.99 -8.17 -21.71
N LEU A 334 20.70 -9.13 -22.28
CA LEU A 334 21.81 -9.86 -21.68
C LEU A 334 23.10 -9.64 -22.45
N HIS A 335 24.22 -9.60 -21.72
CA HIS A 335 25.57 -9.68 -22.28
C HIS A 335 25.76 -11.01 -23.05
N PRO A 336 26.58 -11.09 -24.13
CA PRO A 336 26.72 -12.30 -24.93
C PRO A 336 27.06 -13.55 -24.11
N ASP A 337 28.05 -13.47 -23.23
CA ASP A 337 28.51 -14.59 -22.39
C ASP A 337 27.40 -15.14 -21.47
N VAL A 338 26.51 -14.26 -20.97
CA VAL A 338 25.37 -14.65 -20.13
C VAL A 338 24.28 -15.31 -20.97
N ALA A 339 24.02 -14.80 -22.17
CA ALA A 339 23.11 -15.41 -23.13
C ALA A 339 23.60 -16.81 -23.52
N GLU A 340 24.89 -16.96 -23.83
CA GLU A 340 25.52 -18.25 -24.16
C GLU A 340 25.45 -19.24 -22.98
N PHE A 341 25.82 -18.82 -21.78
CA PHE A 341 25.70 -19.66 -20.58
C PHE A 341 24.26 -20.14 -20.37
N LEU A 342 23.27 -19.25 -20.50
CA LEU A 342 21.86 -19.62 -20.36
C LEU A 342 21.38 -20.53 -21.50
N GLN A 343 21.83 -20.34 -22.73
CA GLN A 343 21.53 -21.25 -23.85
C GLN A 343 22.10 -22.66 -23.60
N ARG A 344 23.34 -22.77 -23.13
CA ARG A 344 23.95 -24.05 -22.74
C ARG A 344 23.15 -24.73 -21.60
N TYR A 345 22.67 -23.95 -20.63
CA TYR A 345 21.78 -24.45 -19.57
C TYR A 345 20.41 -24.90 -20.10
N ILE A 346 19.84 -24.19 -21.09
CA ILE A 346 18.54 -24.50 -21.68
C ILE A 346 18.63 -25.80 -22.48
N GLY A 347 19.59 -25.93 -23.39
CA GLY A 347 19.69 -27.06 -24.31
C GLY A 347 18.35 -27.31 -25.02
N ASP A 348 17.85 -28.54 -24.97
CA ASP A 348 16.58 -28.93 -25.59
C ASP A 348 15.33 -28.75 -24.69
N LYS A 349 15.45 -28.06 -23.54
CA LYS A 349 14.33 -27.87 -22.60
C LYS A 349 13.16 -27.13 -23.24
N ARG A 350 11.94 -27.54 -22.87
CA ARG A 350 10.68 -26.92 -23.30
C ARG A 350 9.81 -26.59 -22.09
N GLY A 351 9.11 -25.46 -22.14
CA GLY A 351 8.27 -24.99 -21.03
C GLY A 351 9.07 -24.19 -20.02
N LEU A 352 8.80 -24.40 -18.72
CA LEU A 352 9.43 -23.66 -17.61
C LEU A 352 10.95 -23.83 -17.57
N LEU A 353 11.66 -22.72 -17.31
CA LEU A 353 13.12 -22.69 -17.22
C LEU A 353 13.65 -23.28 -15.89
N PHE A 354 12.86 -23.14 -14.83
CA PHE A 354 13.12 -23.68 -13.49
C PHE A 354 11.87 -24.41 -13.02
N ALA A 355 11.95 -25.73 -12.87
CA ALA A 355 10.79 -26.55 -12.57
C ALA A 355 11.08 -27.53 -11.43
N THR A 356 10.06 -27.81 -10.63
CA THR A 356 10.12 -28.96 -9.72
C THR A 356 10.16 -30.27 -10.52
N ARG A 357 10.51 -31.38 -9.87
CA ARG A 357 10.43 -32.73 -10.45
C ARG A 357 9.04 -33.09 -11.00
N ASN A 358 7.99 -32.36 -10.60
CA ASN A 358 6.61 -32.55 -11.03
C ASN A 358 6.22 -31.60 -12.18
N GLY A 359 7.16 -30.86 -12.78
CA GLY A 359 6.92 -29.91 -13.87
C GLY A 359 6.23 -28.60 -13.45
N THR A 360 6.07 -28.34 -12.15
CA THR A 360 5.46 -27.09 -11.63
C THR A 360 6.51 -26.02 -11.34
N PRO A 361 6.16 -24.72 -11.32
CA PRO A 361 7.07 -23.66 -10.89
C PRO A 361 7.52 -23.85 -9.44
N HIS A 362 8.77 -23.48 -9.13
CA HIS A 362 9.22 -23.39 -7.73
C HIS A 362 8.52 -22.24 -6.99
N LEU A 363 8.30 -22.42 -5.69
CA LEU A 363 7.91 -21.34 -4.79
C LEU A 363 9.16 -20.66 -4.22
N HIS A 364 9.24 -19.34 -4.36
CA HIS A 364 10.42 -18.55 -3.96
C HIS A 364 10.84 -18.75 -2.50
N ASN A 365 9.91 -18.84 -1.53
CA ASN A 365 10.24 -19.14 -0.13
C ASN A 365 10.94 -20.51 0.00
N ASN A 366 10.37 -21.54 -0.63
CA ASN A 366 10.87 -22.92 -0.55
C ASN A 366 12.27 -23.08 -1.15
N ILE A 367 12.68 -22.22 -2.09
CA ILE A 367 14.06 -22.20 -2.60
C ILE A 367 14.95 -21.16 -1.90
N GLU A 368 14.38 -20.10 -1.29
CA GLU A 368 15.18 -19.13 -0.51
C GLU A 368 15.90 -19.87 0.62
N ASP A 369 15.16 -20.63 1.44
CA ASP A 369 15.74 -21.40 2.55
C ASP A 369 16.73 -22.47 2.07
N ARG A 370 16.40 -23.22 1.01
CA ARG A 370 17.19 -24.39 0.57
C ARG A 370 18.41 -24.08 -0.27
N TRP A 371 18.37 -23.04 -1.08
CA TRP A 371 19.45 -22.70 -2.03
C TRP A 371 20.25 -21.52 -1.51
N LEU A 372 19.57 -20.44 -1.13
CA LEU A 372 20.23 -19.16 -0.84
C LEU A 372 20.62 -19.00 0.64
N THR A 373 19.69 -19.20 1.58
CA THR A 373 19.87 -18.86 3.00
C THR A 373 21.03 -19.62 3.64
N GLU A 374 21.14 -20.93 3.45
CA GLU A 374 22.23 -21.72 4.04
C GLU A 374 23.61 -21.35 3.48
N ARG A 375 23.71 -21.00 2.19
CA ARG A 375 24.96 -20.48 1.60
C ARG A 375 25.31 -19.11 2.18
N LEU A 376 24.35 -18.20 2.28
CA LEU A 376 24.56 -16.89 2.90
C LEU A 376 25.03 -17.00 4.35
N LYS A 377 24.53 -17.98 5.12
CA LYS A 377 25.03 -18.29 6.47
C LYS A 377 26.49 -18.75 6.44
N ALA A 378 26.83 -19.71 5.57
CA ALA A 378 28.20 -20.21 5.42
C ALA A 378 29.19 -19.09 5.02
N MET A 379 28.73 -18.12 4.22
CA MET A 379 29.50 -16.94 3.80
C MET A 379 29.54 -15.81 4.87
N GLY A 380 28.82 -15.93 5.98
CA GLY A 380 28.69 -14.85 6.98
C GLY A 380 27.90 -13.62 6.50
N LEU A 381 26.99 -13.80 5.53
CA LEU A 381 26.21 -12.75 4.87
C LEU A 381 24.70 -12.80 5.19
N ASP A 382 24.24 -13.77 6.00
CA ASP A 382 22.85 -13.84 6.43
C ASP A 382 22.52 -12.71 7.43
N GLU A 383 21.82 -11.68 6.94
CA GLU A 383 21.37 -10.55 7.76
C GLU A 383 19.93 -10.11 7.43
N PRO A 384 19.19 -9.51 8.38
CA PRO A 384 17.79 -9.14 8.18
C PRO A 384 17.53 -8.27 6.94
N GLY A 385 16.84 -8.86 5.96
CA GLY A 385 16.49 -8.23 4.68
C GLY A 385 17.41 -8.61 3.51
N MET A 386 18.36 -9.53 3.72
CA MET A 386 18.99 -10.35 2.68
C MET A 386 17.98 -11.40 2.17
N GLY A 387 18.26 -12.01 1.01
CA GLY A 387 17.33 -12.91 0.28
C GLY A 387 17.31 -12.58 -1.21
N TRP A 388 16.39 -13.16 -1.99
CA TRP A 388 16.41 -13.07 -3.46
C TRP A 388 16.45 -11.65 -4.03
N HIS A 389 15.87 -10.67 -3.31
CA HIS A 389 15.87 -9.28 -3.76
C HIS A 389 17.26 -8.60 -3.70
N ALA A 390 18.25 -9.21 -3.06
CA ALA A 390 19.62 -8.70 -2.98
C ALA A 390 20.35 -8.77 -4.33
N PHE A 391 20.09 -9.78 -5.18
CA PHE A 391 20.57 -9.85 -6.58
C PHE A 391 20.10 -8.65 -7.40
N ARG A 392 18.82 -8.30 -7.26
CA ARG A 392 18.23 -7.12 -7.91
C ARG A 392 18.81 -5.79 -7.40
N ARG A 393 19.16 -5.69 -6.11
CA ARG A 393 19.88 -4.54 -5.55
C ARG A 393 21.31 -4.46 -6.09
N PHE A 394 21.98 -5.60 -6.25
CA PHE A 394 23.29 -5.69 -6.90
C PHE A 394 23.23 -5.17 -8.33
N ARG A 395 22.37 -5.73 -9.19
CA ARG A 395 22.30 -5.35 -10.61
C ARG A 395 22.02 -3.86 -10.78
N LYS A 396 21.10 -3.29 -10.01
CA LYS A 396 20.83 -1.84 -10.00
C LYS A 396 22.05 -1.00 -9.62
N THR A 397 22.81 -1.45 -8.62
CA THR A 397 24.04 -0.78 -8.18
C THR A 397 25.12 -0.86 -9.26
N TRP A 398 25.26 -2.02 -9.91
CA TRP A 398 26.20 -2.24 -11.01
C TRP A 398 25.90 -1.33 -12.21
N LEU A 399 24.65 -1.35 -12.72
CA LEU A 399 24.21 -0.51 -13.84
C LEU A 399 24.53 0.96 -13.59
N ARG A 400 24.25 1.46 -12.38
CA ARG A 400 24.58 2.83 -11.98
C ARG A 400 26.08 3.10 -11.88
N GLY A 401 26.85 2.16 -11.35
CA GLY A 401 28.32 2.26 -11.29
C GLY A 401 28.96 2.30 -12.68
N LYS A 402 28.40 1.56 -13.64
CA LYS A 402 28.81 1.54 -15.05
C LYS A 402 28.24 2.68 -15.90
N ARG A 403 27.49 3.62 -15.30
CA ARG A 403 26.83 4.75 -15.97
C ARG A 403 25.88 4.35 -17.11
N CYS A 404 25.19 3.22 -16.93
CA CYS A 404 24.14 2.78 -17.85
C CYS A 404 23.13 3.91 -18.09
N GLN A 405 22.68 4.09 -19.34
CA GLN A 405 21.66 5.05 -19.72
C GLN A 405 20.43 4.90 -18.83
N GLU A 406 20.03 5.97 -18.13
CA GLU A 406 19.05 5.85 -17.03
C GLU A 406 17.66 5.39 -17.55
N ASP A 407 17.29 5.71 -18.80
CA ASP A 407 16.07 5.19 -19.43
C ASP A 407 16.12 3.66 -19.60
N ILE A 408 17.22 3.11 -20.12
CA ILE A 408 17.43 1.65 -20.26
C ILE A 408 17.49 0.96 -18.89
N ASN A 409 18.17 1.57 -17.91
CA ASN A 409 18.17 1.11 -16.51
C ASN A 409 16.75 1.12 -15.90
N ILE A 410 15.95 2.17 -16.12
CA ILE A 410 14.56 2.24 -15.65
C ILE A 410 13.70 1.16 -16.34
N PHE A 411 13.89 0.98 -17.65
CA PHE A 411 13.22 -0.02 -18.48
C PHE A 411 13.54 -1.44 -18.01
N TRP A 412 14.79 -1.90 -18.05
CA TRP A 412 15.22 -3.25 -17.63
C TRP A 412 14.88 -3.56 -16.17
N MET A 413 14.96 -2.56 -15.28
CA MET A 413 14.54 -2.76 -13.90
C MET A 413 13.01 -2.82 -13.76
N GLY A 414 12.23 -2.35 -14.72
CA GLY A 414 10.77 -2.30 -14.63
C GLY A 414 10.30 -1.42 -13.48
N HIS A 415 10.84 -0.20 -13.44
CA HIS A 415 10.36 0.87 -12.56
C HIS A 415 9.34 1.72 -13.32
N LYS A 416 8.30 2.21 -12.63
CA LYS A 416 7.37 3.16 -13.26
C LYS A 416 8.14 4.45 -13.61
N PRO A 417 8.09 4.92 -14.88
CA PRO A 417 8.73 6.17 -15.25
C PRO A 417 8.11 7.34 -14.48
N LYS A 418 8.94 8.34 -14.17
CA LYS A 418 8.59 9.53 -13.38
C LYS A 418 8.50 10.79 -14.23
N THR A 419 9.29 10.89 -15.29
CA THR A 419 9.29 12.02 -16.22
C THR A 419 8.56 11.66 -17.52
N MET A 420 8.24 12.68 -18.33
CA MET A 420 7.70 12.46 -19.67
C MET A 420 8.75 11.93 -20.64
N SER A 421 10.02 12.38 -20.51
CA SER A 421 11.13 11.90 -21.35
C SER A 421 11.32 10.38 -21.24
N GLU A 422 11.28 9.83 -20.03
CA GLU A 422 11.34 8.37 -19.80
C GLU A 422 10.20 7.60 -20.51
N ILE A 423 9.04 8.24 -20.73
CA ILE A 423 7.88 7.63 -21.44
C ILE A 423 8.07 7.68 -22.97
N TYR A 424 8.77 8.69 -23.48
CA TYR A 424 9.05 8.88 -24.92
C TYR A 424 10.32 8.21 -25.41
N SER A 425 10.94 7.35 -24.60
CA SER A 425 12.19 6.66 -24.94
C SER A 425 12.04 5.54 -25.98
N HIS A 426 10.81 5.15 -26.35
CA HIS A 426 10.46 4.14 -27.36
C HIS A 426 11.25 2.80 -27.29
N LEU A 427 11.81 2.45 -26.12
CA LEU A 427 12.82 1.41 -25.98
C LEU A 427 12.41 -0.01 -26.40
N PHE A 428 11.12 -0.30 -26.56
CA PHE A 428 10.68 -1.56 -27.17
C PHE A 428 11.15 -1.69 -28.63
N GLU A 429 11.18 -0.59 -29.37
CA GLU A 429 11.57 -0.50 -30.78
C GLU A 429 13.11 -0.47 -30.94
N GLU A 430 13.82 0.16 -30.00
CA GLU A 430 15.28 0.35 -30.00
C GLU A 430 16.08 -0.88 -29.50
N ILE A 431 15.88 -2.05 -30.12
CA ILE A 431 16.54 -3.29 -29.69
C ILE A 431 18.06 -3.26 -29.81
N ASP A 432 18.61 -2.74 -30.91
CA ASP A 432 20.07 -2.72 -31.15
C ASP A 432 20.79 -1.82 -30.14
N MET A 433 20.18 -0.67 -29.80
CA MET A 433 20.66 0.22 -28.74
C MET A 433 20.72 -0.50 -27.39
N ARG A 434 19.66 -1.24 -27.03
CA ARG A 434 19.62 -2.02 -25.78
C ARG A 434 20.67 -3.14 -25.76
N LEU A 435 20.89 -3.84 -26.87
CA LEU A 435 21.89 -4.92 -26.95
C LEU A 435 23.32 -4.39 -26.82
N ALA A 436 23.63 -3.28 -27.51
CA ALA A 436 24.92 -2.60 -27.40
C ALA A 436 25.18 -2.10 -25.97
N GLU A 437 24.17 -1.52 -25.33
CA GLU A 437 24.24 -1.10 -23.93
C GLU A 437 24.46 -2.30 -22.99
N ALA A 438 23.75 -3.42 -23.19
CA ALA A 438 23.88 -4.63 -22.36
C ALA A 438 25.28 -5.25 -22.42
N GLU A 439 25.93 -5.11 -23.57
CA GLU A 439 27.33 -5.48 -23.79
C GLU A 439 28.27 -4.50 -23.07
N ALA A 440 28.14 -3.20 -23.35
CA ALA A 440 28.99 -2.15 -22.77
C ALA A 440 28.97 -2.10 -21.22
N VAL A 441 27.81 -2.35 -20.60
CA VAL A 441 27.70 -2.34 -19.12
C VAL A 441 28.21 -3.62 -18.46
N GLY A 442 28.29 -4.73 -19.18
CA GLY A 442 28.60 -6.06 -18.63
C GLY A 442 27.63 -6.51 -17.53
N PHE A 443 28.00 -7.56 -16.79
CA PHE A 443 27.16 -8.18 -15.74
C PHE A 443 27.75 -8.13 -14.31
N GLY A 444 29.08 -8.10 -14.17
CA GLY A 444 29.77 -7.65 -12.94
C GLY A 444 30.01 -8.69 -11.85
N PHE A 445 29.97 -9.96 -12.21
CA PHE A 445 30.41 -11.12 -11.44
C PHE A 445 31.08 -12.07 -12.44
N ASP A 446 31.68 -13.16 -11.99
CA ASP A 446 32.35 -14.11 -12.88
C ASP A 446 31.39 -15.26 -13.25
N LEU A 447 31.37 -15.64 -14.53
CA LEU A 447 30.63 -16.82 -14.98
C LEU A 447 31.40 -18.09 -14.61
N PRO A 448 30.70 -19.23 -14.39
CA PRO A 448 31.35 -20.48 -14.06
C PRO A 448 32.18 -20.95 -15.26
N LYS A 449 33.40 -21.44 -14.99
CA LYS A 449 34.41 -21.73 -16.03
C LYS A 449 34.05 -22.94 -16.90
N ASN A 450 33.54 -24.01 -16.28
CA ASN A 450 33.11 -25.24 -16.95
C ASN A 450 31.61 -25.49 -16.72
N PRO A 451 30.71 -24.69 -17.32
CA PRO A 451 29.28 -24.88 -17.16
C PRO A 451 28.84 -26.14 -17.92
N PHE A 452 28.34 -27.12 -17.18
CA PHE A 452 27.74 -28.36 -17.70
C PHE A 452 28.71 -29.34 -18.37
N GLU A 453 30.00 -29.36 -17.99
CA GLU A 453 30.80 -30.57 -18.18
C GLU A 453 30.09 -31.75 -17.49
N LYS A 454 29.87 -32.83 -18.23
CA LYS A 454 29.10 -33.98 -17.73
C LYS A 454 29.74 -34.48 -16.44
N ALA A 455 28.95 -34.54 -15.38
CA ALA A 455 29.28 -35.31 -14.19
C ALA A 455 29.53 -36.77 -14.60
N VAL A 456 30.80 -37.14 -14.77
CA VAL A 456 31.21 -38.53 -14.87
C VAL A 456 30.80 -39.17 -13.56
N VAL A 457 29.89 -40.15 -13.65
CA VAL A 457 29.31 -40.80 -12.48
C VAL A 457 30.43 -41.47 -11.69
N ALA A 458 30.89 -40.81 -10.63
CA ALA A 458 31.69 -41.45 -9.61
C ALA A 458 30.82 -42.58 -9.01
N PRO A 459 31.25 -43.85 -9.06
CA PRO A 459 30.45 -44.94 -8.54
C PRO A 459 30.21 -44.73 -7.05
N ILE A 460 28.97 -44.97 -6.61
CA ILE A 460 28.55 -44.79 -5.22
C ILE A 460 29.38 -45.73 -4.34
N ALA A 461 30.40 -45.18 -3.66
CA ALA A 461 31.14 -45.91 -2.65
C ALA A 461 30.20 -46.24 -1.47
N PRO A 462 30.11 -47.49 -1.01
CA PRO A 462 29.30 -47.83 0.15
C PRO A 462 29.83 -47.09 1.39
N ARG A 463 28.95 -46.40 2.12
CA ARG A 463 29.29 -45.88 3.45
C ARG A 463 29.47 -47.06 4.40
N PHE A 464 30.70 -47.47 4.63
CA PHE A 464 31.03 -48.32 5.77
C PHE A 464 30.68 -47.56 7.05
N LYS A 465 29.75 -48.12 7.84
CA LYS A 465 29.53 -47.67 9.21
C LYS A 465 30.69 -48.17 10.07
N THR A 466 31.49 -47.26 10.59
CA THR A 466 32.42 -47.59 11.66
C THR A 466 31.61 -47.72 12.95
N GLU A 467 31.35 -48.95 13.39
CA GLU A 467 30.79 -49.20 14.72
C GLU A 467 31.87 -48.91 15.76
N VAL A 468 31.61 -47.93 16.63
CA VAL A 468 32.48 -47.60 17.76
C VAL A 468 32.14 -48.56 18.89
N PHE A 469 32.95 -49.59 19.09
CA PHE A 469 32.89 -50.42 20.29
C PHE A 469 33.33 -49.59 21.50
N GLN A 470 32.45 -49.43 22.48
CA GLN A 470 32.85 -49.01 23.83
C GLN A 470 33.34 -50.24 24.60
N GLU A 471 34.64 -50.29 24.89
CA GLU A 471 35.15 -51.18 25.93
C GLU A 471 34.63 -50.73 27.30
N VAL A 472 33.85 -51.60 27.95
CA VAL A 472 33.49 -51.44 29.35
C VAL A 472 34.59 -52.10 30.18
N ALA A 473 35.47 -51.30 30.77
CA ALA A 473 36.46 -51.79 31.71
C ALA A 473 35.77 -52.29 33.00
N VAL A 474 35.88 -53.59 33.26
CA VAL A 474 35.50 -54.21 34.53
C VAL A 474 36.76 -54.39 35.37
N SER A 475 36.78 -53.87 36.59
CA SER A 475 37.82 -54.21 37.57
C SER A 475 37.29 -54.20 39.01
N ALA A 476 37.40 -55.36 39.64
CA ALA A 476 37.39 -55.65 41.08
C ALA A 476 36.24 -55.08 41.94
#